data_AF-A0A6B3CEE1-F1
#
_entry.id   AF-A0A6B3CEE1-F1
#
_cell.length_a   1.000
_cell.length_b   1.000
_cell.length_c   1.000
_cell.angle_alpha   90.00
_cell.angle_beta   90.00
_cell.angle_gamma   90.00
#
_symmetry.space_group_name_H-M   'P 1'
#
loop_
_entity.id
_entity.type
_entity.pdbx_description
1 polymer ?
#
loop_
_entity_poly.entity_id
_entity_poly.type
_entity_poly.pdbx_seq_one_letter_code
_entity_poly.pdbx_strand_id
1 'polypeptide(L)' 'SFVDIARRVQAIVHQQNKELREMEEDHGRNPEVFDDLLRIDHGTSLIGRLADSISVIGGGRPGRQWPEPV' A
#
# COMPACT_ATOMS: atom_id res chain seq x y z
N SER A 1 -16.17 11.73 -4.78
CA SER A 1 -15.19 12.00 -5.85
C SER A 1 -14.28 10.81 -6.05
N PHE A 2 -13.63 10.65 -7.21
CA PHE A 2 -12.55 9.66 -7.42
C PHE A 2 -11.44 9.79 -6.37
N VAL A 3 -11.15 11.02 -5.94
CA VAL A 3 -10.19 11.32 -4.86
C VAL A 3 -10.65 10.70 -3.52
N ASP A 4 -11.94 10.71 -3.20
CA ASP A 4 -12.45 10.13 -1.95
C ASP A 4 -12.35 8.60 -1.96
N ILE A 5 -12.58 7.98 -3.13
CA ILE A 5 -12.39 6.53 -3.31
C ILE A 5 -10.92 6.19 -3.13
N ALA A 6 -10.02 6.91 -3.81
CA ALA A 6 -8.58 6.73 -3.67
C ALA A 6 -8.11 6.83 -2.22
N ARG A 7 -8.58 7.83 -1.45
CA ARG A 7 -8.24 7.97 -0.02
C ARG A 7 -8.73 6.79 0.82
N ARG A 8 -9.93 6.27 0.55
CA ARG A 8 -10.44 5.09 1.25
C ARG A 8 -9.62 3.84 0.94
N VAL A 9 -9.23 3.65 -0.32
CA VAL A 9 -8.33 2.56 -0.71
C VAL A 9 -6.97 2.72 -0.03
N GLN A 10 -6.40 3.93 0.02
CA GLN A 10 -5.15 4.19 0.73
C GLN A 10 -5.26 3.88 2.23
N ALA A 11 -6.40 4.22 2.87
CA ALA A 11 -6.63 3.87 4.27
C ALA A 11 -6.68 2.34 4.49
N ILE A 12 -7.31 1.60 3.58
CA ILE A 12 -7.33 0.13 3.63
C ILE A 12 -5.92 -0.44 3.43
N VAL A 13 -5.18 0.03 2.43
CA VAL A 13 -3.79 -0.38 2.18
C VAL A 13 -2.90 -0.12 3.40
N HIS A 14 -3.06 1.03 4.06
CA HIS A 14 -2.33 1.34 5.28
C HIS A 14 -2.64 0.37 6.41
N GLN A 15 -3.92 0.03 6.60
CA GLN A 15 -4.34 -0.94 7.60
C GLN A 15 -3.81 -2.35 7.27
N GLN A 16 -3.85 -2.78 6.01
CA GLN A 16 -3.30 -4.05 5.56
C GLN A 16 -1.78 -4.14 5.76
N ASN A 17 -1.04 -3.06 5.51
CA ASN A 17 0.40 -3.01 5.79
C ASN A 17 0.70 -3.19 7.28
N LYS A 18 -0.15 -2.63 8.16
CA LYS A 18 -0.02 -2.82 9.60
C LYS A 18 -0.28 -4.28 9.99
N GLU A 19 -1.33 -4.88 9.47
CA GLU A 19 -1.66 -6.29 9.72
C GLU A 19 -0.58 -7.23 9.20
N LEU A 20 -0.06 -7.00 7.98
CA LEU A 20 1.06 -7.75 7.44
C LEU A 20 2.31 -7.65 8.31
N ARG A 21 2.57 -6.47 8.87
CA ARG A 21 3.68 -6.25 9.78
C ARG A 21 3.53 -7.05 11.08
N GLU A 22 2.33 -7.04 11.67
CA GLU A 22 2.03 -7.85 12.86
C GLU A 22 2.20 -9.35 12.57
N MET A 23 1.73 -9.82 11.41
CA MET A 23 1.91 -11.22 11.00
C MET A 23 3.38 -11.59 10.73
N GLU A 24 4.16 -10.69 10.13
CA GLU A 24 5.60 -10.88 9.94
C GLU A 24 6.33 -10.99 11.28
N GLU A 25 5.96 -10.15 12.25
CA GLU A 25 6.53 -10.16 13.60
C GLU A 25 6.20 -11.47 14.35
N ASP A 26 4.95 -11.94 14.26
CA ASP A 26 4.49 -13.15 14.93
C ASP A 26 4.95 -14.45 14.26
N HIS A 27 5.04 -14.47 12.91
CA HIS A 27 5.17 -15.70 12.13
C HIS A 27 6.32 -15.72 11.11
N GLY A 28 7.02 -14.61 10.87
CA GLY A 28 8.03 -14.47 9.79
C GLY A 28 9.27 -15.37 9.92
N ARG A 29 9.43 -16.08 11.05
CA ARG A 29 10.48 -17.10 11.22
C ARG A 29 10.17 -18.40 10.47
N ASN A 30 8.93 -18.64 10.09
CA ASN A 30 8.58 -19.76 9.21
C ASN A 30 8.76 -19.33 7.74
N PRO A 31 9.71 -19.92 6.98
CA PRO A 31 9.99 -19.51 5.60
C PRO A 31 8.79 -19.58 4.66
N GLU A 32 7.91 -20.57 4.83
CA GLU A 32 6.73 -20.72 3.97
C GLU A 32 5.71 -19.59 4.21
N VAL A 33 5.49 -19.24 5.48
CA VAL A 33 4.62 -18.11 5.84
C VAL A 33 5.22 -16.79 5.39
N PHE A 34 6.53 -16.63 5.51
CA PHE A 34 7.22 -15.41 5.08
C PHE A 34 7.10 -15.19 3.57
N ASP A 35 7.26 -16.23 2.75
CA ASP A 35 7.08 -16.13 1.29
C ASP A 35 5.65 -15.70 0.92
N ASP A 36 4.64 -16.28 1.59
CA ASP A 36 3.25 -15.88 1.40
C ASP A 36 3.00 -14.42 1.84
N LEU A 37 3.57 -13.98 2.95
CA LEU A 37 3.47 -12.60 3.42
C LEU A 37 4.10 -11.61 2.43
N LEU A 38 5.27 -11.93 1.88
CA LEU A 38 5.91 -11.10 0.85
C LEU A 38 5.05 -10.97 -0.40
N ARG A 39 4.40 -12.06 -0.82
CA ARG A 39 3.49 -12.04 -1.97
C ARG A 39 2.29 -11.13 -1.71
N ILE A 40 1.72 -11.17 -0.50
CA ILE A 40 0.58 -10.32 -0.13
C ILE A 40 1.02 -8.86 0.00
N ASP A 41 2.15 -8.57 0.64
CA ASP A 41 2.74 -7.21 0.74
C ASP A 41 2.96 -6.59 -0.65
N HIS A 42 3.49 -7.38 -1.59
CA HIS A 42 3.67 -6.92 -2.96
C HIS A 42 2.34 -6.54 -3.63
N GLY A 43 1.30 -7.36 -3.45
CA GLY A 43 -0.05 -7.07 -3.92
C GLY A 43 -0.63 -5.79 -3.30
N THR A 44 -0.51 -5.63 -1.98
CA THR A 44 -0.93 -4.44 -1.23
C THR A 44 -0.21 -3.18 -1.74
N SER A 45 1.09 -3.27 -2.00
CA SER A 45 1.89 -2.19 -2.59
C SER A 45 1.44 -1.81 -4.01
N LEU A 46 1.04 -2.79 -4.84
CA LEU A 46 0.46 -2.52 -6.17
C LEU A 46 -0.89 -1.78 -6.06
N ILE A 47 -1.74 -2.18 -5.12
CA ILE A 47 -3.04 -1.51 -4.88
C ILE A 47 -2.82 -0.07 -4.41
N GLY A 48 -1.86 0.18 -3.52
CA GLY A 48 -1.48 1.53 -3.10
C GLY A 48 -1.06 2.42 -4.28
N ARG A 49 -0.24 1.90 -5.20
CA ARG A 49 0.14 2.64 -6.41
C ARG A 49 -1.03 2.91 -7.35
N LEU A 50 -1.98 1.98 -7.45
CA LEU A 50 -3.20 2.19 -8.24
C LEU A 50 -4.08 3.29 -7.62
N ALA A 51 -4.25 3.29 -6.31
CA ALA A 51 -5.00 4.32 -5.60
C ALA A 51 -4.39 5.72 -5.79
N ASP A 52 -3.06 5.83 -5.76
CA ASP A 52 -2.36 7.08 -6.09
C ASP A 52 -2.65 7.54 -7.52
N SER A 53 -2.62 6.62 -8.49
CA SER A 53 -2.93 6.93 -9.89
C SER A 53 -4.38 7.42 -10.07
N ILE A 54 -5.34 6.78 -9.39
CA ILE A 54 -6.75 7.19 -9.38
C ILE A 54 -6.91 8.58 -8.74
N SER A 55 -6.19 8.87 -7.66
CA SER A 55 -6.19 10.19 -7.03
C SER A 55 -5.76 11.28 -8.01
N VAL A 56 -4.65 11.07 -8.72
CA VAL A 56 -4.11 12.04 -9.70
C VAL A 56 -5.09 12.28 -10.85
N ILE A 57 -5.62 11.21 -11.47
CA ILE A 57 -6.61 11.33 -12.56
C ILE A 57 -7.89 12.01 -12.06
N GLY A 58 -8.26 11.79 -10.79
CA GLY A 58 -9.39 12.44 -10.13
C GLY A 58 -9.17 13.92 -9.77
N GLY A 59 -8.04 14.52 -10.13
CA GLY A 59 -7.69 15.91 -9.80
C GLY A 59 -7.06 16.10 -8.42
N GLY A 60 -6.69 15.00 -7.75
CA GLY A 60 -5.89 15.00 -6.53
C GLY A 60 -4.40 15.25 -6.82
N ARG A 61 -3.64 15.53 -5.76
CA ARG A 61 -2.17 15.66 -5.84
C ARG A 61 -1.51 14.29 -5.78
N PRO A 62 -0.34 14.09 -6.42
CA PRO A 62 0.48 12.90 -6.23
C PRO A 62 0.85 12.73 -4.76
N GLY A 63 0.72 11.50 -4.25
CA GLY A 63 0.99 11.18 -2.84
C GLY A 63 2.46 11.37 -2.46
N ARG A 64 3.37 10.71 -3.18
CA ARG A 64 4.82 10.88 -3.00
C ARG A 64 5.37 11.96 -3.91
N GLN A 65 6.02 12.96 -3.32
CA GLN A 65 6.74 14.02 -4.03
C GLN A 65 8.17 14.06 -3.52
N TRP A 66 9.13 14.22 -4.43
CA TRP A 66 10.50 14.50 -4.05
C TRP A 66 10.64 16.02 -3.89
N PRO A 67 11.14 16.51 -2.74
CA PRO A 67 11.27 17.95 -2.52
C PRO A 67 12.29 18.60 -3.48
N GLU A 68 13.30 17.85 -3.91
CA GLU A 68 14.25 18.23 -4.95
C GLU A 68 14.42 17.07 -5.95
N PRO A 69 14.64 17.37 -7.24
CA PRO A 69 14.95 16.34 -8.24
C PRO A 69 16.30 15.68 -7.93
N VAL A 70 16.34 14.35 -8.10
CA VAL A 70 17.53 13.52 -7.91
C VAL A 70 18.49 13.59 -9.09
#